data_AF-A0A494W611-F1
#
_entry.id   AF-A0A494W611-F1
#
_cell.length_a   1.000
_cell.length_b   1.000
_cell.length_c   1.000
_cell.angle_alpha   90.00
_cell.angle_beta   90.00
_cell.angle_gamma   90.00
#
_symmetry.space_group_name_H-M   'P 1'
#
loop_
_entity.id
_entity.type
_entity.pdbx_description
1 polymer ?
#
loop_
_entity_poly.entity_id
_entity_poly.type
_entity_poly.pdbx_seq_one_letter_code
_entity_poly.pdbx_strand_id
1 'polypeptide(L)'
;MLLYIFINLSLLASAQTMPTRRTFQFKMLNAETGQPMASKWCTVLKNADEYVDGAHTDAEGIGTFTVLNYDSTATYQVEIGNRSNNFVKPGLFDITGIKNSIPVIKVSPSKTSTDFTCGEVLYGGYHPLEPYSITDLPKSIQAKTKSLLINRVGLTYYKNLVLNGGQILDLKKFYDRNPKAKENGWIPPAYSLCFMVWDSVANKNLYSFSLKLNQQGKLIGIVELPDIKHTPAKAKIISQEQAKNIAKKENFGDADARMQYSTTEGSILWKLERMDPGPADSTAISTLLINAHSGKIISKTKVNKIVMY
;
A
#
# COMPACT_ATOMS: atom_id res chain seq x y z
N MET A 1 -36.05 -55.62 -32.11
CA MET A 1 -36.15 -54.15 -32.08
C MET A 1 -36.45 -53.74 -30.64
N LEU A 2 -35.41 -53.51 -29.83
CA LEU A 2 -35.50 -53.23 -28.40
C LEU A 2 -35.20 -51.74 -28.19
N LEU A 3 -36.21 -51.02 -27.72
CA LEU A 3 -36.19 -49.58 -27.48
C LEU A 3 -35.56 -49.31 -26.11
N TYR A 4 -34.32 -48.82 -26.06
CA TYR A 4 -33.68 -48.34 -24.82
C TYR A 4 -34.10 -46.89 -24.57
N ILE A 5 -34.96 -46.69 -23.57
CA ILE A 5 -35.30 -45.37 -23.04
C ILE A 5 -34.23 -45.00 -22.01
N PHE A 6 -33.34 -44.06 -22.35
CA PHE A 6 -32.47 -43.41 -21.39
C PHE A 6 -33.25 -42.30 -20.68
N ILE A 7 -33.71 -42.58 -19.46
CA ILE A 7 -34.20 -41.54 -18.54
C ILE A 7 -32.98 -40.93 -17.85
N ASN A 8 -32.57 -39.74 -18.30
CA ASN A 8 -31.56 -38.93 -17.63
C ASN A 8 -32.24 -38.15 -16.49
N LEU A 9 -32.27 -38.74 -15.28
CA LEU A 9 -32.84 -38.13 -14.08
C LEU A 9 -31.76 -37.99 -13.00
N SER A 10 -31.07 -36.85 -12.97
CA SER A 10 -30.40 -36.37 -11.75
C SER A 10 -29.99 -34.90 -11.88
N LEU A 11 -30.98 -34.01 -11.99
CA LEU A 11 -30.83 -32.61 -11.57
C LEU A 11 -31.18 -32.55 -10.08
N LEU A 12 -30.23 -32.98 -9.24
CA LEU A 12 -30.26 -32.67 -7.81
C LEU A 12 -29.91 -31.18 -7.68
N ALA A 13 -30.93 -30.35 -7.60
CA ALA A 13 -30.77 -28.96 -7.17
C ALA A 13 -30.17 -28.99 -5.75
N SER A 14 -28.88 -28.69 -5.63
CA SER A 14 -28.25 -28.47 -4.34
C SER A 14 -28.95 -27.27 -3.69
N ALA A 15 -29.74 -27.50 -2.66
CA ALA A 15 -30.29 -26.44 -1.85
C ALA A 15 -29.11 -25.65 -1.27
N GLN A 16 -28.86 -24.45 -1.80
CA GLN A 16 -27.87 -23.54 -1.24
C GLN A 16 -28.38 -23.10 0.13
N THR A 17 -27.84 -23.69 1.19
CA THR A 17 -28.06 -23.18 2.55
C THR A 17 -27.52 -21.75 2.60
N MET A 18 -28.37 -20.80 2.95
CA MET A 18 -27.98 -19.41 3.12
C MET A 18 -26.82 -19.33 4.13
N PRO A 19 -25.79 -18.51 3.87
CA PRO A 19 -24.64 -18.41 4.75
C PRO A 19 -25.08 -17.94 6.15
N THR A 20 -24.57 -18.60 7.18
CA THR A 20 -24.87 -18.22 8.57
C THR A 20 -24.13 -16.94 8.93
N ARG A 21 -24.84 -15.94 9.43
CA ARG A 21 -24.26 -14.65 9.84
C ARG A 21 -24.10 -14.60 11.35
N ARG A 22 -22.90 -14.28 11.83
CA ARG A 22 -22.64 -14.04 13.26
C ARG A 22 -21.92 -12.71 13.45
N THR A 23 -22.31 -11.97 14.49
CA THR A 23 -21.70 -10.70 14.87
C THR A 23 -20.79 -10.91 16.07
N PHE A 24 -19.61 -10.30 16.04
CA PHE A 24 -18.61 -10.36 17.10
C PHE A 24 -18.12 -8.96 17.45
N GLN A 25 -17.44 -8.86 18.59
CA GLN A 25 -16.91 -7.61 19.11
C GLN A 25 -15.48 -7.79 19.64
N PHE A 26 -14.71 -6.71 19.60
CA PHE A 26 -13.44 -6.57 20.32
C PHE A 26 -13.39 -5.19 20.98
N LYS A 27 -12.56 -5.03 22.01
CA LYS A 27 -12.33 -3.75 22.69
C LYS A 27 -10.92 -3.25 22.46
N MET A 28 -10.77 -2.02 22.00
CA MET A 28 -9.49 -1.37 21.78
C MET A 28 -9.20 -0.35 22.88
N LEU A 29 -8.04 -0.51 23.51
CA LEU A 29 -7.56 0.36 24.57
C LEU A 29 -6.20 0.95 24.21
N ASN A 30 -5.98 2.18 24.68
CA ASN A 30 -4.66 2.80 24.68
C ASN A 30 -3.76 2.00 25.63
N ALA A 31 -2.65 1.47 25.12
CA ALA A 31 -1.72 0.65 25.89
C ALA A 31 -1.06 1.42 27.06
N GLU A 32 -0.95 2.74 26.95
CA GLU A 32 -0.32 3.61 27.95
C GLU A 32 -1.30 4.04 29.04
N THR A 33 -2.54 4.42 28.68
CA THR A 33 -3.51 5.00 29.62
C THR A 33 -4.61 4.03 30.05
N GLY A 34 -4.76 2.91 29.36
CA GLY A 34 -5.87 1.97 29.52
C GLY A 34 -7.22 2.50 29.04
N GLN A 35 -7.29 3.73 28.53
CA GLN A 35 -8.53 4.35 28.09
C GLN A 35 -9.01 3.79 26.74
N PRO A 36 -10.33 3.74 26.49
CA PRO A 36 -10.88 3.39 25.19
C PRO A 36 -10.33 4.23 24.03
N MET A 37 -10.20 3.61 22.86
CA MET A 37 -9.77 4.32 21.63
C MET A 37 -10.86 4.30 20.58
N ALA A 38 -11.51 5.46 20.40
CA ALA A 38 -12.59 5.65 19.45
C ALA A 38 -12.08 5.96 18.02
N SER A 39 -12.98 5.76 17.05
CA SER A 39 -12.82 6.12 15.64
C SER A 39 -11.59 5.49 14.99
N LYS A 40 -11.25 4.26 15.37
CA LYS A 40 -10.15 3.50 14.75
C LYS A 40 -10.69 2.58 13.69
N TRP A 41 -10.22 2.76 12.46
CA TRP A 41 -10.53 1.85 11.36
C TRP A 41 -9.62 0.64 11.42
N CYS A 42 -10.22 -0.55 11.34
CA CYS A 42 -9.52 -1.81 11.42
C CYS A 42 -10.02 -2.77 10.34
N THR A 43 -9.14 -3.66 9.90
CA THR A 43 -9.49 -4.78 9.00
C THR A 43 -9.53 -6.06 9.82
N VAL A 44 -10.60 -6.83 9.73
CA VAL A 44 -10.68 -8.15 10.37
C VAL A 44 -10.27 -9.21 9.38
N LEU A 45 -9.34 -10.06 9.80
CA LEU A 45 -8.77 -11.13 8.99
C LEU A 45 -9.06 -12.50 9.63
N LYS A 46 -9.29 -13.50 8.79
CA LYS A 46 -9.29 -14.91 9.13
C LYS A 46 -7.95 -15.51 8.70
N ASN A 47 -7.33 -16.31 9.55
CA ASN A 47 -6.05 -16.98 9.28
C ASN A 47 -4.93 -16.03 8.79
N ALA A 48 -4.96 -14.78 9.28
CA ALA A 48 -4.07 -13.67 8.98
C ALA A 48 -4.06 -13.12 7.54
N ASP A 49 -4.82 -13.68 6.60
CA ASP A 49 -4.72 -13.33 5.18
C ASP A 49 -6.03 -13.45 4.37
N GLU A 50 -7.15 -13.69 5.04
CA GLU A 50 -8.48 -13.73 4.42
C GLU A 50 -9.30 -12.58 4.98
N TYR A 51 -9.67 -11.62 4.13
CA TYR A 51 -10.53 -10.51 4.54
C TYR A 51 -11.89 -11.04 5.01
N VAL A 52 -12.32 -10.57 6.17
CA VAL A 52 -13.62 -10.90 6.76
C VAL A 52 -14.54 -9.70 6.71
N ASP A 53 -14.14 -8.59 7.34
CA ASP A 53 -14.96 -7.39 7.48
C ASP A 53 -14.09 -6.17 7.84
N GLY A 54 -14.66 -4.98 7.75
CA GLY A 54 -14.09 -3.74 8.29
C GLY A 54 -14.79 -3.37 9.59
N ALA A 55 -14.06 -2.77 10.54
CA ALA A 55 -14.63 -2.32 11.80
C ALA A 55 -14.16 -0.90 12.14
N HIS A 56 -15.09 -0.10 12.69
CA HIS A 56 -14.77 1.13 13.40
C HIS A 56 -14.99 0.93 14.89
N THR A 57 -14.08 1.43 15.72
CA THR A 57 -14.31 1.49 17.16
C THR A 57 -15.21 2.68 17.52
N ASP A 58 -16.18 2.44 18.39
CA ASP A 58 -17.05 3.49 18.95
C ASP A 58 -16.39 4.27 20.10
N ALA A 59 -17.15 5.13 20.78
CA ALA A 59 -16.68 5.93 21.92
C ALA A 59 -16.13 5.08 23.09
N GLU A 60 -16.61 3.85 23.24
CA GLU A 60 -16.16 2.89 24.27
C GLU A 60 -15.01 2.00 23.78
N GLY A 61 -14.50 2.28 22.57
CA GLY A 61 -13.43 1.52 21.93
C GLY A 61 -13.90 0.16 21.42
N ILE A 62 -15.21 -0.08 21.31
CA ILE A 62 -15.76 -1.35 20.85
C ILE A 62 -15.82 -1.35 19.33
N GLY A 63 -15.09 -2.29 18.71
CA GLY A 63 -15.22 -2.60 17.29
C GLY A 63 -16.20 -3.76 17.12
N THR A 64 -17.21 -3.58 16.26
CA THR A 64 -18.19 -4.62 15.93
C THR A 64 -18.00 -5.05 14.47
N PHE A 65 -18.04 -6.36 14.22
CA PHE A 65 -17.86 -6.91 12.88
C PHE A 65 -18.71 -8.16 12.66
N THR A 66 -18.95 -8.50 11.40
CA THR A 66 -19.72 -9.68 10.99
C THR A 66 -18.81 -10.73 10.36
N VAL A 67 -19.00 -12.00 10.74
CA VAL A 67 -18.42 -13.14 10.04
C VAL A 67 -19.54 -13.94 9.36
N LEU A 68 -19.40 -14.15 8.05
CA LEU A 68 -20.22 -15.10 7.31
C LEU A 68 -19.58 -16.49 7.44
N ASN A 69 -20.39 -17.51 7.72
CA ASN A 69 -19.97 -18.90 7.91
C ASN A 69 -18.80 -19.03 8.91
N TYR A 70 -19.03 -18.54 10.13
CA TYR A 70 -18.03 -18.57 11.20
C TYR A 70 -17.40 -19.96 11.38
N ASP A 71 -16.08 -20.00 11.38
CA ASP A 71 -15.27 -21.21 11.48
C ASP A 71 -14.57 -21.24 12.84
N SER A 72 -15.05 -22.09 13.74
CA SER A 72 -14.54 -22.19 15.10
C SER A 72 -13.13 -22.79 15.20
N THR A 73 -12.61 -23.33 14.10
CA THR A 73 -11.26 -23.91 14.02
C THR A 73 -10.23 -22.93 13.47
N ALA A 74 -10.69 -21.84 12.86
CA ALA A 74 -9.82 -20.81 12.33
C ALA A 74 -9.32 -19.85 13.41
N THR A 75 -8.26 -19.13 13.05
CA THR A 75 -7.81 -17.98 13.83
C THR A 75 -8.39 -16.70 13.25
N TYR A 76 -8.57 -15.69 14.09
CA TYR A 76 -9.07 -14.39 13.69
C TYR A 76 -8.16 -13.30 14.25
N GLN A 77 -7.91 -12.27 13.44
CA GLN A 77 -7.04 -11.16 13.80
C GLN A 77 -7.69 -9.84 13.42
N VAL A 78 -7.32 -8.79 14.13
CA VAL A 78 -7.59 -7.41 13.75
C VAL A 78 -6.28 -6.79 13.28
N GLU A 79 -6.24 -6.39 12.02
CA GLU A 79 -5.19 -5.58 11.45
C GLU A 79 -5.52 -4.10 11.64
N ILE A 80 -4.56 -3.37 12.22
CA ILE A 80 -4.67 -1.92 12.41
C ILE A 80 -3.49 -1.31 11.67
N GLY A 81 -3.74 -0.76 10.49
CA GLY A 81 -2.76 0.04 9.78
C GLY A 81 -2.67 1.45 10.37
N ASN A 82 -1.54 2.13 10.19
CA ASN A 82 -1.43 3.58 10.44
C ASN A 82 -1.88 4.38 9.20
N ARG A 83 -2.84 3.83 8.47
CA ARG A 83 -3.53 4.47 7.36
C ARG A 83 -4.75 5.21 7.93
N SER A 84 -5.31 6.17 7.19
CA SER A 84 -6.60 6.80 7.53
C SER A 84 -6.67 7.48 8.91
N ASN A 85 -5.61 8.18 9.32
CA ASN A 85 -5.60 8.96 10.58
C ASN A 85 -5.85 8.13 11.85
N ASN A 86 -5.39 6.88 11.87
CA ASN A 86 -5.53 6.04 13.05
C ASN A 86 -4.67 6.51 14.25
N PHE A 87 -3.52 7.16 14.03
CA PHE A 87 -2.61 7.67 15.09
C PHE A 87 -2.27 6.63 16.16
N VAL A 88 -2.05 5.39 15.72
CA VAL A 88 -1.60 4.28 16.58
C VAL A 88 -0.46 3.54 15.91
N LYS A 89 0.34 2.84 16.71
CA LYS A 89 1.35 1.93 16.19
C LYS A 89 0.64 0.78 15.47
N PRO A 90 0.94 0.56 14.19
CA PRO A 90 0.25 -0.46 13.42
C PRO A 90 0.64 -1.87 13.85
N GLY A 91 -0.22 -2.84 13.56
CA GLY A 91 0.02 -4.23 13.93
C GLY A 91 -1.14 -5.17 13.57
N LEU A 92 -0.87 -6.46 13.75
CA LEU A 92 -1.83 -7.54 13.62
C LEU A 92 -2.06 -8.16 15.00
N PHE A 93 -3.30 -8.15 15.48
CA PHE A 93 -3.66 -8.50 16.85
C PHE A 93 -4.58 -9.72 16.87
N ASP A 94 -4.20 -10.76 17.62
CA ASP A 94 -5.00 -11.98 17.74
C ASP A 94 -6.29 -11.75 18.54
N ILE A 95 -7.41 -12.14 17.94
CA ILE A 95 -8.74 -12.09 18.54
C ILE A 95 -9.42 -13.46 18.48
N THR A 96 -8.70 -14.57 18.24
CA THR A 96 -9.27 -15.93 18.11
C THR A 96 -10.16 -16.34 19.30
N GLY A 97 -9.96 -15.74 20.48
CA GLY A 97 -10.83 -15.88 21.65
C GLY A 97 -12.25 -15.28 21.53
N ILE A 98 -12.61 -14.65 20.40
CA ILE A 98 -13.93 -14.00 20.16
C ILE A 98 -15.15 -14.89 20.42
N LYS A 99 -14.99 -16.22 20.38
CA LYS A 99 -16.11 -17.15 20.61
C LYS A 99 -16.63 -17.16 22.05
N ASN A 100 -15.78 -16.81 23.02
CA ASN A 100 -16.07 -16.96 24.45
C ASN A 100 -16.14 -15.62 25.19
N SER A 101 -15.62 -14.54 24.59
CA SER A 101 -15.44 -13.25 25.25
C SER A 101 -15.21 -12.16 24.22
N ILE A 102 -15.29 -10.89 24.64
CA ILE A 102 -14.84 -9.74 23.87
C ILE A 102 -13.32 -9.58 24.07
N PRO A 103 -12.47 -9.88 23.06
CA PRO A 103 -11.02 -9.77 23.22
C PRO A 103 -10.60 -8.31 23.39
N VAL A 104 -9.56 -8.07 24.18
CA VAL A 104 -9.01 -6.74 24.42
C VAL A 104 -7.71 -6.56 23.66
N ILE A 105 -7.69 -5.57 22.77
CA ILE A 105 -6.51 -5.15 22.01
C ILE A 105 -5.95 -3.90 22.69
N LYS A 106 -4.67 -3.94 23.05
CA LYS A 106 -3.94 -2.77 23.55
C LYS A 106 -3.03 -2.24 22.46
N VAL A 107 -3.22 -0.99 22.05
CA VAL A 107 -2.41 -0.35 21.02
C VAL A 107 -1.71 0.88 21.57
N SER A 108 -0.43 1.05 21.21
CA SER A 108 0.33 2.25 21.57
C SER A 108 -0.08 3.41 20.65
N PRO A 109 -0.32 4.62 21.19
CA PRO A 109 -0.50 5.82 20.37
C PRO A 109 0.70 6.09 19.46
N SER A 110 0.45 6.75 18.33
CA SER A 110 1.48 7.29 17.45
C SER A 110 1.26 8.80 17.29
N LYS A 111 2.35 9.57 17.37
CA LYS A 111 2.32 11.03 17.16
C LYS A 111 2.09 11.42 15.71
N THR A 112 2.34 10.50 14.79
CA THR A 112 2.24 10.73 13.35
C THR A 112 1.33 9.66 12.75
N SER A 113 0.32 10.09 12.00
CA SER A 113 -0.15 9.28 10.88
C SER A 113 0.87 9.43 9.76
N THR A 114 1.14 8.34 9.06
CA THR A 114 1.92 8.44 7.83
C THR A 114 0.94 8.44 6.67
N ASP A 115 0.99 9.48 5.85
CA ASP A 115 0.24 9.48 4.59
C ASP A 115 0.61 8.20 3.85
N PHE A 116 -0.41 7.42 3.49
CA PHE A 116 -0.19 6.17 2.79
C PHE A 116 0.32 6.50 1.38
N THR A 117 1.54 6.09 1.08
CA THR A 117 2.26 6.54 -0.12
C THR A 117 2.18 5.54 -1.27
N CYS A 118 1.61 4.37 -1.05
CA CYS A 118 1.48 3.33 -2.06
C CYS A 118 0.04 2.96 -2.33
N GLY A 119 -0.23 2.38 -3.49
CA GLY A 119 -1.48 1.66 -3.70
C GLY A 119 -1.41 0.29 -3.05
N GLU A 120 -2.57 -0.23 -2.64
CA GLU A 120 -2.73 -1.64 -2.30
C GLU A 120 -3.11 -2.41 -3.56
N VAL A 121 -2.40 -3.51 -3.86
CA VAL A 121 -2.82 -4.43 -4.92
C VAL A 121 -3.81 -5.42 -4.34
N LEU A 122 -5.00 -5.50 -4.93
CA LEU A 122 -6.01 -6.48 -4.55
C LEU A 122 -5.75 -7.82 -5.24
N TYR A 123 -5.63 -8.89 -4.47
CA TYR A 123 -5.27 -10.23 -4.95
C TYR A 123 -6.44 -11.23 -4.88
N GLY A 124 -7.66 -10.80 -5.21
CA GLY A 124 -8.83 -11.67 -5.42
C GLY A 124 -9.05 -12.73 -4.33
N GLY A 125 -9.52 -12.32 -3.14
CA GLY A 125 -9.74 -13.23 -2.01
C GLY A 125 -8.49 -13.61 -1.20
N TYR A 126 -7.34 -13.02 -1.54
CA TYR A 126 -6.13 -13.05 -0.73
C TYR A 126 -5.80 -11.63 -0.24
N HIS A 127 -5.63 -11.46 1.06
CA HIS A 127 -5.19 -10.22 1.70
C HIS A 127 -3.72 -10.34 2.09
N PRO A 128 -2.79 -9.64 1.42
CA PRO A 128 -1.39 -9.68 1.78
C PRO A 128 -1.12 -9.07 3.15
N LEU A 129 -0.14 -9.62 3.86
CA LEU A 129 0.31 -9.04 5.13
C LEU A 129 1.00 -7.70 4.85
N GLU A 130 0.64 -6.66 5.61
CA GLU A 130 1.34 -5.39 5.53
C GLU A 130 2.58 -5.35 6.45
N PRO A 131 3.80 -5.07 5.92
CA PRO A 131 4.94 -4.77 6.77
C PRO A 131 4.90 -3.32 7.24
N TYR A 132 5.03 -3.12 8.54
CA TYR A 132 5.07 -1.77 9.14
C TYR A 132 6.48 -1.29 9.42
N SER A 133 7.44 -2.22 9.37
CA SER A 133 8.85 -1.98 9.59
C SER A 133 9.68 -2.98 8.81
N ILE A 134 10.94 -2.64 8.55
CA ILE A 134 11.86 -3.60 7.92
C ILE A 134 12.05 -4.85 8.79
N THR A 135 11.82 -4.76 10.10
CA THR A 135 11.97 -5.88 11.02
C THR A 135 10.87 -6.93 10.89
N ASP A 136 9.75 -6.60 10.25
CA ASP A 136 8.62 -7.52 10.01
C ASP A 136 8.90 -8.49 8.85
N LEU A 137 9.92 -8.22 8.04
CA LEU A 137 10.33 -9.10 6.94
C LEU A 137 11.15 -10.30 7.47
N PRO A 138 11.22 -11.44 6.76
CA PRO A 138 12.16 -12.51 7.09
C PRO A 138 13.61 -11.99 7.09
N LYS A 139 14.46 -12.44 8.04
CA LYS A 139 15.82 -11.91 8.26
C LYS A 139 16.68 -11.86 6.98
N SER A 140 16.58 -12.86 6.12
CA SER A 140 17.30 -12.91 4.84
C SER A 140 16.85 -11.80 3.89
N ILE A 141 15.54 -11.49 3.86
CA ILE A 141 14.96 -10.40 3.08
C ILE A 141 15.35 -9.05 3.67
N GLN A 142 15.34 -8.91 5.01
CA GLN A 142 15.83 -7.69 5.67
C GLN A 142 17.25 -7.35 5.22
N ALA A 143 18.17 -8.32 5.27
CA ALA A 143 19.56 -8.14 4.89
C ALA A 143 19.72 -7.75 3.42
N LYS A 144 19.00 -8.44 2.51
CA LYS A 144 19.02 -8.16 1.07
C LYS A 144 18.46 -6.77 0.75
N THR A 145 17.32 -6.40 1.33
CA THR A 145 16.72 -5.07 1.17
C THR A 145 17.66 -3.97 1.67
N LYS A 146 18.23 -4.12 2.86
CA LYS A 146 19.22 -3.17 3.41
C LYS A 146 20.43 -3.03 2.52
N SER A 147 21.03 -4.15 2.12
CA SER A 147 22.21 -4.17 1.25
C SER A 147 21.94 -3.47 -0.08
N LEU A 148 20.79 -3.78 -0.73
CA LEU A 148 20.39 -3.17 -1.98
C LEU A 148 20.25 -1.64 -1.86
N LEU A 149 19.54 -1.16 -0.84
CA LEU A 149 19.34 0.28 -0.62
C LEU A 149 20.65 0.98 -0.24
N ILE A 150 21.45 0.43 0.67
CA ILE A 150 22.77 0.99 1.04
C ILE A 150 23.71 1.04 -0.17
N ASN A 151 23.71 0.02 -1.04
CA ASN A 151 24.50 0.02 -2.26
C ASN A 151 24.03 1.10 -3.25
N ARG A 152 22.74 1.46 -3.23
CA ARG A 152 22.18 2.50 -4.09
C ARG A 152 22.45 3.92 -3.58
N VAL A 153 22.28 4.15 -2.28
CA VAL A 153 22.30 5.52 -1.72
C VAL A 153 23.44 5.82 -0.75
N GLY A 154 24.21 4.81 -0.35
CA GLY A 154 25.22 4.93 0.68
C GLY A 154 24.64 4.86 2.10
N LEU A 155 25.48 4.49 3.07
CA LEU A 155 25.06 4.27 4.45
C LEU A 155 24.51 5.53 5.13
N THR A 156 25.09 6.70 4.82
CA THR A 156 24.66 7.97 5.39
C THR A 156 23.24 8.32 4.97
N TYR A 157 22.94 8.26 3.66
CA TYR A 157 21.61 8.59 3.16
C TYR A 157 20.56 7.53 3.50
N TYR A 158 20.95 6.25 3.58
CA TYR A 158 20.05 5.16 3.95
C TYR A 158 19.30 5.40 5.27
N LYS A 159 19.89 6.14 6.22
CA LYS A 159 19.23 6.50 7.49
C LYS A 159 17.97 7.34 7.32
N ASN A 160 17.82 8.00 6.18
CA ASN A 160 16.65 8.79 5.84
C ASN A 160 15.56 7.95 5.15
N LEU A 161 15.81 6.68 4.85
CA LEU A 161 14.82 5.79 4.24
C LEU A 161 13.99 5.09 5.31
N VAL A 162 12.68 5.29 5.26
CA VAL A 162 11.73 4.70 6.21
C VAL A 162 10.76 3.81 5.45
N LEU A 163 10.63 2.55 5.85
CA LEU A 163 9.56 1.69 5.32
C LEU A 163 8.23 2.20 5.87
N ASN A 164 7.29 2.51 4.98
CA ASN A 164 5.98 3.07 5.28
C ASN A 164 4.88 2.26 4.58
N GLY A 165 4.86 0.96 4.86
CA GLY A 165 3.89 0.02 4.33
C GLY A 165 4.42 -0.83 3.18
N GLY A 166 3.48 -1.54 2.57
CA GLY A 166 3.77 -2.50 1.51
C GLY A 166 2.87 -3.72 1.60
N GLN A 167 3.26 -4.78 0.91
CA GLN A 167 2.56 -6.06 0.89
C GLN A 167 3.57 -7.20 0.86
N ILE A 168 3.41 -8.16 1.78
CA ILE A 168 4.10 -9.44 1.81
C ILE A 168 3.11 -10.50 1.34
N LEU A 169 3.45 -11.14 0.22
CA LEU A 169 2.60 -12.12 -0.44
C LEU A 169 3.15 -13.53 -0.22
N ASP A 170 2.38 -14.38 0.46
CA ASP A 170 2.61 -15.83 0.45
C ASP A 170 2.17 -16.38 -0.92
N LEU A 171 3.13 -16.52 -1.85
CA LEU A 171 2.82 -16.97 -3.20
C LEU A 171 2.13 -18.34 -3.24
N LYS A 172 2.43 -19.24 -2.30
CA LYS A 172 1.81 -20.56 -2.28
C LYS A 172 0.31 -20.40 -2.00
N LYS A 173 -0.04 -19.74 -0.89
CA LYS A 173 -1.44 -19.50 -0.54
C LYS A 173 -2.17 -18.65 -1.58
N PHE A 174 -1.49 -17.65 -2.13
CA PHE A 174 -2.03 -16.82 -3.20
C PHE A 174 -2.47 -17.68 -4.40
N TYR A 175 -1.60 -18.58 -4.89
CA TYR A 175 -1.94 -19.45 -6.02
C TYR A 175 -2.95 -20.53 -5.66
N ASP A 176 -2.96 -21.05 -4.43
CA ASP A 176 -3.98 -21.99 -3.96
C ASP A 176 -5.39 -21.37 -4.05
N ARG A 177 -5.51 -20.05 -3.82
CA ARG A 177 -6.78 -19.29 -3.97
C ARG A 177 -7.03 -18.75 -5.37
N ASN A 178 -5.97 -18.52 -6.14
CA ASN A 178 -6.01 -17.94 -7.48
C ASN A 178 -5.32 -18.84 -8.52
N PRO A 179 -5.84 -20.05 -8.79
CA PRO A 179 -5.15 -21.02 -9.67
C PRO A 179 -4.93 -20.48 -11.09
N LYS A 180 -5.87 -19.69 -11.63
CA LYS A 180 -5.74 -19.04 -12.94
C LYS A 180 -4.55 -18.09 -13.05
N ALA A 181 -4.16 -17.45 -11.94
CA ALA A 181 -2.97 -16.58 -11.93
C ALA A 181 -1.69 -17.38 -12.22
N LYS A 182 -1.62 -18.62 -11.71
CA LYS A 182 -0.52 -19.54 -11.97
C LYS A 182 -0.53 -20.05 -13.41
N GLU A 183 -1.70 -20.43 -13.92
CA GLU A 183 -1.89 -20.91 -15.30
C GLU A 183 -1.47 -19.87 -16.34
N ASN A 184 -1.78 -18.60 -16.10
CA ASN A 184 -1.42 -17.48 -16.98
C ASN A 184 0.05 -17.05 -16.85
N GLY A 185 0.86 -17.71 -16.02
CA GLY A 185 2.27 -17.38 -15.82
C GLY A 185 2.51 -16.03 -15.12
N TRP A 186 1.49 -15.46 -14.47
CA TRP A 186 1.65 -14.20 -13.74
C TRP A 186 2.35 -14.46 -12.39
N ILE A 187 3.53 -13.86 -12.23
CA ILE A 187 4.33 -13.96 -11.00
C ILE A 187 4.35 -12.58 -10.32
N PRO A 188 3.47 -12.34 -9.33
CA PRO A 188 3.51 -11.10 -8.57
C PRO A 188 4.78 -11.01 -7.71
N PRO A 189 5.18 -9.80 -7.29
CA PRO A 189 6.23 -9.65 -6.29
C PRO A 189 5.79 -10.33 -4.97
N ALA A 190 6.71 -11.05 -4.34
CA ALA A 190 6.48 -11.59 -3.00
C ALA A 190 6.58 -10.50 -1.93
N TYR A 191 7.34 -9.44 -2.22
CA TYR A 191 7.46 -8.27 -1.37
C TYR A 191 7.30 -7.03 -2.25
N SER A 192 6.25 -6.25 -2.02
CA SER A 192 6.08 -4.92 -2.57
C SER A 192 6.24 -3.93 -1.43
N LEU A 193 7.44 -3.37 -1.26
CA LEU A 193 7.82 -2.59 -0.09
C LEU A 193 7.80 -1.10 -0.41
N CYS A 194 7.19 -0.28 0.43
CA CYS A 194 7.04 1.15 0.17
C CYS A 194 7.91 1.96 1.10
N PHE A 195 8.83 2.71 0.52
CA PHE A 195 9.79 3.51 1.27
C PHE A 195 9.52 4.99 1.06
N MET A 196 9.74 5.76 2.12
CA MET A 196 9.79 7.22 2.08
C MET A 196 11.23 7.69 2.26
N VAL A 197 11.56 8.78 1.57
CA VAL A 197 12.71 9.62 1.86
C VAL A 197 12.26 10.65 2.88
N TRP A 198 12.67 10.47 4.13
CA TRP A 198 12.27 11.32 5.25
C TRP A 198 13.29 12.42 5.53
N ASP A 199 12.82 13.66 5.63
CA ASP A 199 13.60 14.77 6.18
C ASP A 199 13.30 14.88 7.68
N SER A 200 14.24 14.46 8.51
CA SER A 200 14.09 14.51 9.97
C SER A 200 14.10 15.93 10.52
N VAL A 201 14.70 16.90 9.83
CA VAL A 201 14.77 18.30 10.27
C VAL A 201 13.46 19.00 9.97
N ALA A 202 12.95 18.83 8.74
CA ALA A 202 11.67 19.40 8.34
C ALA A 202 10.46 18.56 8.76
N ASN A 203 10.69 17.38 9.36
CA ASN A 203 9.68 16.42 9.80
C ASN A 203 8.64 16.10 8.71
N LYS A 204 9.11 15.80 7.50
CA LYS A 204 8.24 15.56 6.34
C LYS A 204 8.80 14.54 5.37
N ASN A 205 7.89 13.90 4.64
CA ASN A 205 8.20 13.04 3.51
C ASN A 205 8.62 13.90 2.31
N LEU A 206 9.79 13.61 1.74
CA LEU A 206 10.30 14.28 0.55
C LEU A 206 10.00 13.55 -0.74
N TYR A 207 9.84 12.23 -0.72
CA TYR A 207 9.60 11.39 -1.90
C TYR A 207 9.26 9.97 -1.45
N SER A 208 8.45 9.25 -2.21
CA SER A 208 8.13 7.85 -1.92
C SER A 208 8.29 6.98 -3.14
N PHE A 209 8.72 5.75 -2.91
CA PHE A 209 8.95 4.77 -3.97
C PHE A 209 8.60 3.36 -3.53
N SER A 210 8.34 2.50 -4.50
CA SER A 210 8.12 1.08 -4.28
C SER A 210 9.36 0.27 -4.66
N LEU A 211 9.68 -0.72 -3.82
CA LEU A 211 10.72 -1.71 -4.03
C LEU A 211 10.08 -3.09 -4.13
N LYS A 212 10.17 -3.71 -5.30
CA LYS A 212 9.55 -5.01 -5.57
C LYS A 212 10.59 -6.11 -5.55
N LEU A 213 10.38 -7.16 -4.75
CA LEU A 213 11.27 -8.30 -4.63
C LEU A 213 10.52 -9.61 -4.86
N ASN A 214 11.22 -10.61 -5.40
CA ASN A 214 10.71 -11.99 -5.45
C ASN A 214 10.89 -12.70 -4.08
N GLN A 215 10.45 -13.96 -3.97
CA GLN A 215 10.56 -14.74 -2.72
C GLN A 215 11.99 -14.89 -2.20
N GLN A 216 12.99 -14.82 -3.09
CA GLN A 216 14.41 -14.91 -2.72
C GLN A 216 15.01 -13.53 -2.40
N GLY A 217 14.22 -12.45 -2.38
CA GLY A 217 14.71 -11.09 -2.14
C GLY A 217 15.51 -10.50 -3.31
N LYS A 218 15.39 -11.07 -4.52
CA LYS A 218 15.95 -10.48 -5.74
C LYS A 218 15.02 -9.39 -6.23
N LEU A 219 15.60 -8.25 -6.62
CA LEU A 219 14.89 -7.12 -7.20
C LEU A 219 14.13 -7.52 -8.47
N ILE A 220 12.86 -7.11 -8.55
CA ILE A 220 12.02 -7.15 -9.74
C ILE A 220 11.88 -5.72 -10.24
N GLY A 221 12.39 -5.43 -11.44
CA GLY A 221 12.43 -4.08 -11.99
C GLY A 221 13.60 -3.25 -11.45
N ILE A 222 13.35 -2.00 -11.10
CA ILE A 222 14.37 -1.03 -10.69
C ILE A 222 14.13 -0.52 -9.27
N VAL A 223 15.16 0.06 -8.67
CA VAL A 223 15.01 0.93 -7.50
C VAL A 223 14.76 2.34 -8.02
N GLU A 224 13.60 2.91 -7.74
CA GLU A 224 13.21 4.28 -8.14
C GLU A 224 13.90 5.36 -7.29
N LEU A 225 15.18 5.16 -6.98
CA LEU A 225 16.04 6.13 -6.31
C LEU A 225 17.23 6.45 -7.22
N PRO A 226 17.75 7.68 -7.20
CA PRO A 226 18.99 8.01 -7.89
C PRO A 226 20.21 7.30 -7.28
N ASP A 227 21.31 7.23 -8.03
CA ASP A 227 22.59 6.74 -7.52
C ASP A 227 23.25 7.77 -6.61
N ILE A 228 22.77 7.88 -5.37
CA ILE A 228 23.30 8.86 -4.42
C ILE A 228 24.69 8.44 -3.94
N LYS A 229 24.98 7.14 -3.92
CA LYS A 229 26.29 6.64 -3.49
C LYS A 229 27.41 7.18 -4.40
N HIS A 230 27.21 7.18 -5.71
CA HIS A 230 28.20 7.68 -6.67
C HIS A 230 27.93 9.11 -7.15
N THR A 231 26.74 9.67 -6.91
CA THR A 231 26.38 11.06 -7.21
C THR A 231 25.72 11.75 -6.02
N PRO A 232 26.49 12.12 -4.97
CA PRO A 232 25.94 12.65 -3.72
C PRO A 232 25.09 13.91 -3.86
N ALA A 233 25.30 14.72 -4.91
CA ALA A 233 24.45 15.89 -5.20
C ALA A 233 22.97 15.51 -5.40
N LYS A 234 22.66 14.28 -5.83
CA LYS A 234 21.29 13.75 -5.94
C LYS A 234 20.65 13.40 -4.60
N ALA A 235 21.35 13.57 -3.48
CA ALA A 235 20.75 13.46 -2.14
C ALA A 235 19.76 14.60 -1.85
N LYS A 236 20.04 15.79 -2.37
CA LYS A 236 19.21 16.98 -2.16
C LYS A 236 17.97 16.89 -3.06
N ILE A 237 16.81 17.21 -2.50
CA ILE A 237 15.53 17.31 -3.23
C ILE A 237 14.97 18.70 -2.95
N ILE A 238 14.69 19.47 -3.99
CA ILE A 238 14.02 20.77 -3.86
C ILE A 238 12.56 20.56 -3.46
N SER A 239 12.01 21.50 -2.68
CA SER A 239 10.61 21.43 -2.26
C SER A 239 9.65 21.63 -3.43
N GLN A 240 8.39 21.21 -3.24
CA GLN A 240 7.32 21.49 -4.18
C GLN A 240 7.17 23.00 -4.45
N GLU A 241 7.34 23.83 -3.42
CA GLU A 241 7.31 25.29 -3.53
C GLU A 241 8.45 25.82 -4.42
N GLN A 242 9.67 25.31 -4.24
CA GLN A 242 10.80 25.67 -5.09
C GLN A 242 10.54 25.28 -6.55
N ALA A 243 9.98 24.09 -6.81
CA ALA A 243 9.60 23.66 -8.15
C ALA A 243 8.50 24.55 -8.76
N LYS A 244 7.47 24.90 -7.98
CA LYS A 244 6.42 25.85 -8.40
C LYS A 244 6.99 27.25 -8.69
N ASN A 245 7.96 27.72 -7.92
CA ASN A 245 8.62 29.00 -8.15
C ASN A 245 9.45 29.00 -9.45
N ILE A 246 10.11 27.89 -9.79
CA ILE A 246 10.77 27.72 -11.08
C ILE A 246 9.73 27.75 -12.20
N ALA A 247 8.62 27.02 -12.06
CA ALA A 247 7.55 27.00 -13.04
C ALA A 247 6.92 28.39 -13.29
N LYS A 248 6.72 29.18 -12.23
CA LYS A 248 6.23 30.56 -12.32
C LYS A 248 7.15 31.47 -13.13
N LYS A 249 8.47 31.36 -12.93
CA LYS A 249 9.48 32.09 -13.72
C LYS A 249 9.43 31.74 -15.21
N GLU A 250 8.96 30.55 -15.55
CA GLU A 250 8.78 30.07 -16.93
C GLU A 250 7.38 30.35 -17.52
N ASN A 251 6.61 31.22 -16.87
CA ASN A 251 5.22 31.52 -17.22
C ASN A 251 4.33 30.26 -17.32
N PHE A 252 4.65 29.23 -16.51
CA PHE A 252 3.86 28.00 -16.43
C PHE A 252 2.64 28.12 -15.49
N GLY A 253 2.48 29.26 -14.80
CA GLY A 253 1.34 29.52 -13.93
C GLY A 253 1.26 28.60 -12.72
N ASP A 254 0.09 28.56 -12.08
CA ASP A 254 -0.20 27.60 -11.04
C ASP A 254 -0.52 26.23 -11.65
N ALA A 255 0.05 25.19 -11.06
CA ALA A 255 -0.05 23.82 -11.55
C ALA A 255 -0.01 22.84 -10.37
N ASP A 256 -0.66 21.70 -10.58
CA ASP A 256 -0.51 20.57 -9.68
C ASP A 256 0.87 19.95 -9.88
N ALA A 257 1.58 19.72 -8.79
CA ALA A 257 2.94 19.22 -8.81
C ALA A 257 3.01 17.87 -8.11
N ARG A 258 3.46 16.86 -8.85
CA ARG A 258 3.67 15.49 -8.36
C ARG A 258 5.10 15.04 -8.66
N MET A 259 5.66 14.19 -7.82
CA MET A 259 6.98 13.61 -8.08
C MET A 259 6.87 12.30 -8.85
N GLN A 260 7.89 12.02 -9.66
CA GLN A 260 8.06 10.74 -10.33
C GLN A 260 9.56 10.45 -10.51
N TYR A 261 9.94 9.17 -10.58
CA TYR A 261 11.30 8.80 -10.95
C TYR A 261 11.42 8.68 -12.48
N SER A 262 12.47 9.27 -13.06
CA SER A 262 12.83 9.08 -14.45
C SER A 262 14.03 8.15 -14.56
N THR A 263 13.84 7.03 -15.24
CA THR A 263 14.91 6.06 -15.52
C THR A 263 15.95 6.63 -16.47
N THR A 264 15.51 7.40 -17.48
CA THR A 264 16.38 8.08 -18.45
C THR A 264 17.30 9.09 -17.77
N GLU A 265 16.78 9.89 -16.84
CA GLU A 265 17.57 10.88 -16.09
C GLU A 265 18.30 10.27 -14.88
N GLY A 266 17.88 9.07 -14.46
CA GLY A 266 18.28 8.46 -13.19
C GLY A 266 18.04 9.40 -12.00
N SER A 267 16.91 10.11 -12.01
CA SER A 267 16.63 11.23 -11.09
C SER A 267 15.14 11.31 -10.76
N ILE A 268 14.84 11.85 -9.58
CA ILE A 268 13.49 12.26 -9.20
C ILE A 268 13.17 13.56 -9.95
N LEU A 269 11.97 13.64 -10.52
CA LEU A 269 11.46 14.80 -11.25
C LEU A 269 10.20 15.33 -10.56
N TRP A 270 10.08 16.64 -10.48
CA TRP A 270 8.80 17.31 -10.31
C TRP A 270 8.11 17.36 -11.66
N LYS A 271 6.93 16.76 -11.75
CA LYS A 271 6.01 16.86 -12.87
C LYS A 271 4.90 17.83 -12.50
N LEU A 272 4.90 18.99 -13.15
CA LEU A 272 3.85 19.99 -13.01
C LEU A 272 2.91 19.89 -14.19
N GLU A 273 1.61 19.81 -13.93
CA GLU A 273 0.57 19.73 -14.95
C GLU A 273 -0.47 20.82 -14.76
N ARG A 274 -0.88 21.44 -15.87
CA ARG A 274 -2.05 22.32 -15.92
C ARG A 274 -2.90 22.00 -17.13
N MET A 275 -4.19 22.25 -17.00
CA MET A 275 -5.13 22.23 -18.12
C MET A 275 -5.20 23.63 -18.72
N ASP A 276 -4.87 23.73 -19.99
CA ASP A 276 -5.05 24.95 -20.77
C ASP A 276 -6.32 24.81 -21.64
N PRO A 277 -7.07 25.91 -21.86
CA PRO A 277 -8.15 25.93 -22.84
C PRO A 277 -7.63 25.52 -24.23
N GLY A 278 -8.29 24.57 -24.86
CA GLY A 278 -8.06 24.19 -26.26
C GLY A 278 -9.11 24.80 -27.20
N PRO A 279 -8.93 24.70 -28.54
CA PRO A 279 -10.00 24.98 -29.49
C PRO A 279 -11.18 24.02 -29.27
N ALA A 280 -12.40 24.49 -29.53
CA ALA A 280 -13.72 23.82 -29.39
C ALA A 280 -13.67 22.34 -28.95
N ASP A 281 -14.22 22.06 -27.76
CA ASP A 281 -14.34 20.73 -27.13
C ASP A 281 -13.03 20.00 -26.81
N SER A 282 -11.88 20.69 -26.84
CA SER A 282 -10.59 20.14 -26.42
C SER A 282 -10.01 20.84 -25.20
N THR A 283 -9.32 20.05 -24.37
CA THR A 283 -8.47 20.55 -23.28
C THR A 283 -7.03 20.19 -23.61
N ALA A 284 -6.13 21.16 -23.55
CA ALA A 284 -4.71 20.87 -23.67
C ALA A 284 -4.11 20.62 -22.28
N ILE A 285 -3.32 19.56 -22.13
CA ILE A 285 -2.55 19.34 -20.92
C ILE A 285 -1.12 19.80 -21.19
N SER A 286 -0.72 20.87 -20.51
CA SER A 286 0.67 21.30 -20.45
C SER A 286 1.38 20.57 -19.33
N THR A 287 2.58 20.06 -19.59
CA THR A 287 3.45 19.41 -18.60
C THR A 287 4.82 20.09 -18.57
N LEU A 288 5.32 20.38 -17.37
CA LEU A 288 6.69 20.82 -17.12
C LEU A 288 7.40 19.80 -16.22
N LEU A 289 8.54 19.28 -16.68
CA LEU A 289 9.38 18.40 -15.90
C LEU A 289 10.60 19.15 -15.39
N ILE A 290 10.82 19.12 -14.08
CA ILE A 290 11.95 19.76 -13.40
C ILE A 290 12.72 18.70 -12.63
N ASN A 291 14.05 18.64 -12.79
CA ASN A 291 14.89 17.75 -12.01
C ASN A 291 14.84 18.17 -10.53
N ALA A 292 14.39 17.27 -9.66
CA ALA A 292 14.17 17.58 -8.25
C ALA A 292 15.49 17.79 -7.49
N HIS A 293 16.63 17.41 -8.05
CA HIS A 293 17.93 17.54 -7.40
C HIS A 293 18.66 18.83 -7.77
N SER A 294 18.49 19.31 -9.00
CA SER A 294 19.19 20.49 -9.52
C SER A 294 18.29 21.70 -9.78
N GLY A 295 16.96 21.50 -9.85
CA GLY A 295 16.03 22.54 -10.30
C GLY A 295 16.07 22.82 -11.80
N LYS A 296 16.87 22.07 -12.58
CA LYS A 296 16.94 22.22 -14.04
C LYS A 296 15.65 21.75 -14.69
N ILE A 297 15.11 22.53 -15.62
CA ILE A 297 13.99 22.11 -16.48
C ILE A 297 14.49 21.05 -17.46
N ILE A 298 13.82 19.91 -17.48
CA ILE A 298 14.13 18.77 -18.35
C ILE A 298 13.30 18.84 -19.63
N SER A 299 12.00 19.10 -19.52
CA SER A 299 11.11 19.20 -20.69
C SER A 299 9.89 20.06 -20.40
N LYS A 300 9.34 20.65 -21.47
CA LYS A 300 8.05 21.34 -21.49
C LYS A 300 7.25 20.81 -22.68
N THR A 301 6.09 20.23 -22.44
CA THR A 301 5.25 19.63 -23.48
C THR A 301 3.81 20.13 -23.37
N LYS A 302 3.09 20.16 -24.48
CA LYS A 302 1.66 20.46 -24.54
C LYS A 302 0.98 19.43 -25.43
N VAL A 303 -0.02 18.74 -24.90
CA VAL A 303 -0.76 17.68 -25.60
C VAL A 303 -2.23 18.01 -25.60
N ASN A 304 -2.86 18.07 -26.78
CA ASN A 304 -4.30 18.25 -26.91
C ASN A 304 -5.01 16.93 -26.58
N LYS A 305 -6.00 16.95 -25.68
CA LYS A 305 -6.93 15.86 -25.45
C LYS A 305 -8.32 16.28 -25.90
N ILE A 306 -8.92 15.46 -26.76
CA ILE A 306 -10.34 15.56 -27.09
C ILE A 306 -11.10 15.06 -25.86
N VAL A 307 -11.97 15.90 -25.30
CA VAL A 307 -12.85 15.49 -24.21
C VAL A 307 -14.12 14.93 -24.86
N MET A 308 -14.24 13.61 -24.89
CA MET A 308 -15.51 12.98 -25.27
C MET A 308 -16.44 13.07 -24.06
N TYR A 309 -17.44 13.94 -24.14
CA TYR A 309 -18.58 14.00 -23.22
C TYR A 309 -19.60 12.91 -23.56
#